data_AF-A0A1G9UT17-F1
#
_entry.id   AF-A0A1G9UT17-F1
#
_cell.length_a   1.000
_cell.length_b   1.000
_cell.length_c   1.000
_cell.angle_alpha   90.00
_cell.angle_beta   90.00
_cell.angle_gamma   90.00
#
_symmetry.space_group_name_H-M   'P 1'
#
loop_
_entity.id
_entity.type
_entity.pdbx_description
1 polymer ?
#
loop_
_entity_poly.entity_id
_entity_poly.type
_entity_poly.pdbx_seq_one_letter_code
_entity_poly.pdbx_strand_id
1 'polypeptide(L)'
;MTKRPPQKADQYRYDNGTVEVVFAVEDGRVLTFREYPDTDSFQAAVGDGEFDGVHPGVEELPGVEAFRDDDPAEDGEFANDNE
;
A
#
# COMPACT_ATOMS: atom_id res chain seq x y z
N MET A 1 -5.94 6.90 -23.91
CA MET A 1 -6.28 7.39 -22.57
C MET A 1 -5.06 7.23 -21.69
N THR A 2 -4.46 8.31 -21.22
CA THR A 2 -3.37 8.25 -20.24
C THR A 2 -3.99 7.80 -18.91
N LYS A 3 -3.79 6.54 -18.51
CA LYS A 3 -4.19 6.05 -17.19
C LYS A 3 -3.36 6.80 -16.15
N ARG A 4 -4.01 7.43 -15.18
CA ARG A 4 -3.31 8.13 -14.09
C ARG A 4 -2.56 7.11 -13.22
N PRO A 5 -1.43 7.48 -12.59
CA PRO A 5 -0.79 6.62 -11.60
C PRO A 5 -1.79 6.31 -10.46
N PRO A 6 -1.76 5.08 -9.92
CA PRO A 6 -2.62 4.71 -8.80
C PRO A 6 -2.25 5.51 -7.56
N GLN A 7 -3.24 5.80 -6.72
CA GLN A 7 -3.09 6.53 -5.47
C GLN A 7 -3.72 5.73 -4.33
N LYS A 8 -3.28 5.99 -3.10
CA LYS A 8 -3.92 5.43 -1.90
C LYS A 8 -5.43 5.66 -1.95
N ALA A 9 -6.17 4.64 -1.55
CA ALA A 9 -7.62 4.58 -1.54
C ALA A 9 -8.31 4.57 -2.91
N ASP A 10 -7.58 4.62 -4.04
CA ASP A 10 -8.19 4.36 -5.34
C ASP A 10 -8.85 2.96 -5.33
N GLN A 11 -10.10 2.92 -5.81
CA GLN A 11 -10.92 1.72 -5.91
C GLN A 11 -11.16 1.36 -7.38
N TYR A 12 -11.02 0.07 -7.69
CA TYR A 12 -11.29 -0.48 -9.02
C TYR A 12 -12.29 -1.63 -8.90
N ARG A 13 -13.33 -1.62 -9.73
CA ARG A 13 -14.37 -2.65 -9.77
C ARG A 13 -14.24 -3.46 -11.05
N TYR A 14 -14.24 -4.78 -10.92
CA TYR A 14 -14.23 -5.70 -12.06
C TYR A 14 -15.65 -6.17 -12.39
N ASP A 15 -15.86 -6.61 -13.64
CA ASP A 15 -17.16 -7.13 -14.12
C ASP A 15 -17.71 -8.32 -13.32
N ASN A 16 -16.83 -9.08 -12.67
CA ASN A 16 -17.18 -10.21 -11.82
C ASN A 16 -17.62 -9.80 -10.40
N GLY A 17 -17.70 -8.50 -10.11
CA GLY A 17 -18.05 -7.94 -8.81
C GLY A 17 -16.91 -7.87 -7.80
N THR A 18 -15.69 -8.29 -8.17
CA THR A 18 -14.49 -8.10 -7.34
C THR A 18 -14.15 -6.61 -7.26
N VAL A 19 -13.61 -6.20 -6.11
CA VAL A 19 -13.13 -4.84 -5.89
C VAL A 19 -11.67 -4.91 -5.45
N GLU A 20 -10.83 -4.12 -6.11
CA GLU A 20 -9.45 -3.85 -5.74
C GLU A 20 -9.40 -2.48 -5.05
N VAL A 21 -8.74 -2.38 -3.90
CA VAL A 21 -8.50 -1.10 -3.22
C VAL A 21 -7.01 -0.94 -2.99
N VAL A 22 -6.46 0.22 -3.34
CA VAL A 22 -5.05 0.55 -3.12
C VAL A 22 -4.84 0.98 -1.67
N PHE A 23 -4.04 0.24 -0.91
CA PHE A 23 -3.68 0.57 0.48
C PHE A 23 -2.46 1.48 0.56
N ALA A 24 -1.46 1.26 -0.31
CA ALA A 24 -0.24 2.06 -0.35
C ALA A 24 0.40 2.03 -1.75
N VAL A 25 1.17 3.07 -2.06
CA VAL A 25 2.07 3.14 -3.21
C VAL A 25 3.42 3.64 -2.70
N GLU A 26 4.42 2.76 -2.67
CA GLU A 26 5.74 3.03 -2.09
C GLU A 26 6.85 2.45 -2.95
N ASP A 27 7.93 3.20 -3.16
CA ASP A 27 9.08 2.77 -3.98
C ASP A 27 8.68 2.20 -5.36
N GLY A 28 7.60 2.76 -5.93
CA GLY A 28 7.01 2.31 -7.20
C GLY A 28 6.12 1.07 -7.11
N ARG A 29 6.12 0.36 -5.98
CA ARG A 29 5.25 -0.79 -5.71
C ARG A 29 3.84 -0.35 -5.37
N VAL A 30 2.87 -1.21 -5.65
CA VAL A 30 1.46 -0.97 -5.32
C VAL A 30 0.98 -2.08 -4.41
N LEU A 31 0.51 -1.72 -3.22
CA LEU A 31 -0.09 -2.65 -2.27
C LEU A 31 -1.61 -2.56 -2.33
N THR A 32 -2.24 -3.68 -2.67
CA THR A 32 -3.67 -3.93 -2.52
C THR A 32 -3.84 -5.16 -1.61
N PHE A 33 -4.91 -5.94 -1.78
CA PHE A 33 -4.92 -7.31 -1.23
C PHE A 33 -3.77 -8.17 -1.80
N ARG A 34 -3.19 -7.75 -2.94
CA ARG A 34 -1.99 -8.32 -3.55
C ARG A 34 -0.90 -7.25 -3.61
N GLU A 35 0.35 -7.67 -3.54
CA GLU A 35 1.47 -6.77 -3.84
C GLU A 35 1.81 -6.84 -5.33
N TYR A 36 1.99 -5.67 -5.94
CA TYR A 36 2.50 -5.52 -7.29
C TYR A 36 3.89 -4.87 -7.25
N PRO A 37 4.85 -5.39 -8.02
CA PRO A 37 6.23 -4.89 -8.00
C PRO A 37 6.37 -3.47 -8.58
N ASP A 38 5.43 -3.04 -9.41
CA ASP A 38 5.43 -1.73 -10.06
C ASP A 38 4.00 -1.31 -10.49
N THR A 39 3.85 -0.02 -10.83
CA THR A 39 2.57 0.55 -11.27
C THR A 39 2.08 -0.01 -12.60
N ASP A 40 2.96 -0.41 -13.51
CA ASP A 40 2.57 -0.93 -14.82
C ASP A 40 1.97 -2.33 -14.70
N SER A 41 2.57 -3.17 -13.86
CA SER A 41 2.07 -4.48 -13.45
C SER A 41 0.70 -4.37 -12.80
N PHE A 42 0.52 -3.38 -11.92
CA PHE A 42 -0.79 -3.06 -11.35
C PHE A 42 -1.79 -2.65 -12.45
N GLN A 43 -1.43 -1.68 -13.30
CA GLN A 43 -2.30 -1.18 -14.37
C GLN A 43 -2.70 -2.24 -15.40
N ALA A 44 -1.82 -3.20 -15.66
CA ALA A 44 -2.09 -4.37 -16.48
C ALA A 44 -3.10 -5.32 -15.80
N ALA A 45 -2.95 -5.55 -14.49
CA ALA A 45 -3.87 -6.38 -13.71
C ALA A 45 -5.26 -5.76 -13.54
N VAL A 46 -5.33 -4.45 -13.27
CA VAL A 46 -6.60 -3.69 -13.29
C VAL A 46 -7.02 -3.27 -14.69
N GLY A 47 -6.40 -3.85 -15.74
CA GLY A 47 -6.70 -3.58 -17.14
C GLY A 47 -8.20 -3.69 -17.46
N ASP A 48 -8.83 -4.70 -16.86
CA ASP A 48 -10.25 -5.05 -16.98
C ASP A 48 -11.12 -4.45 -15.85
N GLY A 49 -10.50 -3.73 -14.90
CA GLY A 49 -11.19 -3.07 -13.80
C GLY A 49 -11.50 -1.61 -14.11
N GLU A 50 -12.73 -1.17 -13.83
CA GLU A 50 -13.11 0.24 -13.95
C GLU A 50 -12.80 0.98 -12.66
N PHE A 51 -12.25 2.19 -12.79
CA PHE A 51 -12.05 3.05 -11.63
C PHE A 51 -13.41 3.51 -11.07
N ASP A 52 -13.63 3.28 -9.77
CA ASP A 52 -14.93 3.44 -9.10
C ASP A 52 -14.88 4.46 -7.94
N GLY A 53 -13.84 5.30 -7.90
CA GLY A 53 -13.70 6.36 -6.90
C GLY A 53 -12.68 6.04 -5.81
N VAL A 54 -12.83 6.70 -4.66
CA VAL A 54 -11.95 6.58 -3.49
C VAL A 54 -12.71 5.84 -2.39
N HIS A 55 -12.07 4.83 -1.79
CA HIS A 55 -12.66 4.07 -0.69
C HIS A 55 -12.53 4.84 0.63
N PRO A 56 -13.63 5.33 1.24
CA PRO A 56 -13.58 6.28 2.35
C PRO A 56 -12.85 5.73 3.57
N GLY A 57 -13.11 4.47 3.92
CA GLY A 57 -12.45 3.85 5.07
C GLY A 57 -10.95 3.60 4.89
N VAL A 58 -10.40 3.67 3.67
CA VAL A 58 -8.95 3.53 3.42
C VAL A 58 -8.30 4.91 3.30
N GLU A 59 -9.03 5.91 2.80
CA GLU A 59 -8.61 7.31 2.78
C GLU A 59 -8.27 7.81 4.21
N GLU A 60 -9.10 7.44 5.19
CA GLU A 60 -8.92 7.82 6.59
C GLU A 60 -7.80 7.06 7.32
N LEU A 61 -7.32 5.94 6.75
CA LEU A 61 -6.24 5.19 7.40
C LEU A 61 -4.96 6.02 7.41
N PRO A 62 -4.13 5.89 8.45
CA PRO A 62 -2.80 6.45 8.42
C PRO A 62 -1.98 5.87 7.24
N GLY A 63 -1.01 6.63 6.76
CA GLY A 63 0.02 6.09 5.86
C GLY A 63 0.87 5.04 6.59
N VAL A 64 1.62 4.25 5.83
CA VAL A 64 2.59 3.28 6.37
C VAL A 64 3.63 3.94 7.28
N GLU A 65 3.88 5.23 7.07
CA GLU A 65 4.80 6.05 7.87
C GLU A 65 4.40 6.12 9.34
N ALA A 66 3.11 5.99 9.66
CA ALA A 66 2.64 5.99 11.04
C ALA A 66 2.97 4.69 11.79
N PHE A 67 3.41 3.66 11.07
CA PHE A 67 3.76 2.34 11.61
C PHE A 67 5.24 2.01 11.44
N ARG A 68 6.04 2.91 10.88
CA ARG A 68 7.49 2.83 11.00
C ARG A 68 7.80 3.15 12.46
N ASP A 69 8.03 2.12 13.26
CA ASP A 69 8.63 2.31 14.58
C ASP A 69 9.93 3.12 14.34
N ASP A 70 10.07 4.25 15.05
CA ASP A 70 11.36 4.91 15.22
C ASP A 70 12.26 3.85 15.85
N ASP A 71 13.00 3.10 15.02
CA ASP A 71 13.87 2.01 15.41
C ASP A 71 14.78 2.55 16.53
N PRO A 72 14.50 2.25 17.82
CA PRO A 72 15.41 2.64 18.86
C PRO A 72 16.53 1.62 18.71
N ALA A 73 17.52 1.99 17.90
CA ALA A 73 18.75 1.25 17.72
C ALA A 73 19.14 0.70 19.09
N GLU A 74 19.16 -0.63 19.23
CA GLU A 74 19.43 -1.32 20.48
C GLU A 74 20.74 -0.80 21.11
N ASP A 75 20.64 0.21 21.97
CA ASP A 75 21.70 0.67 22.87
C ASP A 75 21.47 0.10 24.28
N GLY A 76 21.05 -1.17 24.32
CA GLY A 76 21.07 -1.99 25.53
C GLY A 76 22.46 -2.59 25.73
N GLU A 77 23.42 -1.78 26.17
CA GLU A 77 24.70 -2.26 26.71
C GLU A 77 24.38 -3.16 27.92
N PHE A 78 24.27 -4.48 27.70
CA PHE A 78 24.19 -5.46 28.76
C PHE A 78 25.54 -5.45 29.50
N ALA A 79 25.66 -4.55 30.48
CA ALA A 79 26.68 -4.64 31.51
C ALA A 79 26.48 -5.98 32.23
N ASN A 80 27.25 -6.99 31.82
CA ASN A 80 27.43 -8.20 32.60
C ASN A 80 28.29 -7.83 33.82
N ASP A 81 27.65 -7.29 34.85
CA ASP A 81 28.20 -7.31 36.21
C ASP A 81 28.17 -8.77 36.68
N ASN A 82 29.29 -9.45 36.49
CA ASN A 82 29.52 -10.78 37.03
C ASN A 82 30.20 -10.59 38.40
N GLU A 83 29.38 -10.61 39.45
CA GLU A 83 29.84 -10.69 40.86
C GLU A 83 30.14 -12.15 41.27
#